data_AF-A0AA35YK70-F1
#
_entry.id   AF-A0AA35YK70-F1
#
_cell.length_a   1.000
_cell.length_b   1.000
_cell.length_c   1.000
_cell.angle_alpha   90.00
_cell.angle_beta   90.00
_cell.angle_gamma   90.00
#
_symmetry.space_group_name_H-M   'P 1'
#
loop_
_entity.id
_entity.type
_entity.pdbx_description
1 polymer ?
#
loop_
_entity_poly.entity_id
_entity_poly.type
_entity_poly.pdbx_seq_one_letter_code
_entity_poly.pdbx_strand_id
1 'polypeptide(L)'
;MYDKDNDFFKLCVRDLNSGSLCSKPQADWVCNVAWAKGGQALLYVFTDQKKKPYRIYCSMLRSKDEDVTLLEEPEENVHVNIRHTKDFKFVTVYVFSTTYSNVFLINATDPLSGLTLVWECEASAHCIIEHHQGYLYLFTNANKEGQSVNYHYILRSPLHSSSPRKWEMPNAVVDYNLSNGKFEIIQQQNLLQERTCVLYGTAFVGPTIDNKSNSNNYGESKSWNDLSEFYVCENHQVVSSDGVKVGLTIVYSH
;
A
#
# COMPACT_ATOMS: atom_id res chain seq x y z
N MET A 1 13.90 -10.38 5.14
CA MET A 1 14.99 -10.43 6.13
C MET A 1 16.10 -9.52 5.66
N TYR A 2 16.66 -8.66 6.50
CA TYR A 2 17.77 -7.78 6.11
C TYR A 2 19.09 -8.53 6.29
N ASP A 3 19.88 -8.60 5.22
CA ASP A 3 21.25 -9.09 5.20
C ASP A 3 22.17 -7.89 5.49
N LYS A 4 22.75 -7.88 6.69
CA LYS A 4 23.62 -6.79 7.16
C LYS A 4 24.98 -6.77 6.46
N ASP A 5 25.47 -7.93 6.04
CA ASP A 5 26.80 -8.05 5.45
C ASP A 5 26.79 -7.53 4.01
N ASN A 6 25.69 -7.73 3.32
CA ASN A 6 25.51 -7.34 1.92
C ASN A 6 24.56 -6.14 1.71
N ASP A 7 24.04 -5.57 2.79
CA ASP A 7 23.16 -4.39 2.83
C ASP A 7 21.89 -4.53 1.97
N PHE A 8 21.27 -5.70 1.87
CA PHE A 8 20.05 -5.89 1.09
C PHE A 8 18.99 -6.66 1.84
N PHE A 9 17.75 -6.62 1.33
CA PHE A 9 16.65 -7.41 1.88
C PHE A 9 16.44 -8.67 1.05
N LYS A 10 16.46 -9.82 1.74
CA LYS A 10 16.11 -11.13 1.21
C LYS A 10 14.63 -11.44 1.47
N LEU A 11 13.94 -11.83 0.42
CA LEU A 11 12.58 -12.37 0.46
C LEU A 11 12.61 -13.88 0.68
N CYS A 12 11.90 -14.32 1.70
CA CYS A 12 11.55 -15.72 1.91
C CYS A 12 10.09 -15.80 2.38
N VAL A 13 9.38 -16.86 2.01
CA VAL A 13 8.01 -17.13 2.45
C VAL A 13 8.01 -18.33 3.40
N ARG A 14 7.24 -18.25 4.49
CA ARG A 14 7.04 -19.34 5.45
C ARG A 14 5.57 -19.75 5.44
N ASP A 15 5.31 -21.04 5.31
CA ASP A 15 3.99 -21.61 5.53
C ASP A 15 3.74 -21.71 7.05
N LEU A 16 2.64 -21.12 7.50
CA LEU A 16 2.33 -21.01 8.94
C LEU A 16 1.72 -22.30 9.51
N ASN A 17 1.10 -23.14 8.68
CA ASN A 17 0.49 -24.40 9.13
C ASN A 17 1.56 -25.45 9.44
N SER A 18 2.56 -25.54 8.56
CA SER A 18 3.68 -26.47 8.67
C SER A 18 4.89 -25.88 9.39
N GLY A 19 4.95 -24.55 9.54
CA GLY A 19 6.13 -23.82 10.02
C GLY A 19 7.33 -23.87 9.07
N SER A 20 7.18 -24.48 7.88
CA SER A 20 8.27 -24.73 6.95
C SER A 20 8.51 -23.53 6.03
N LEU A 21 9.76 -23.32 5.61
CA LEU A 21 10.06 -22.31 4.60
C LEU A 21 9.65 -22.82 3.22
N CYS A 22 8.91 -22.01 2.47
CA CYS A 22 8.59 -22.29 1.08
C CYS A 22 9.87 -22.24 0.24
N SER A 23 9.97 -23.13 -0.74
CA SER A 23 11.10 -23.16 -1.67
C SER A 23 11.07 -21.99 -2.67
N LYS A 24 9.90 -21.39 -2.89
CA LYS A 24 9.68 -20.20 -3.73
C LYS A 24 8.60 -19.28 -3.13
N PRO A 25 8.64 -17.96 -3.39
CA PRO A 25 9.76 -17.24 -3.98
C PRO A 25 10.94 -17.13 -3.00
N GLN A 26 12.15 -17.13 -3.55
CA GLN A 26 13.38 -16.74 -2.85
C GLN A 26 14.11 -15.72 -3.72
N ALA A 27 14.21 -14.49 -3.25
CA ALA A 27 14.82 -13.40 -4.01
C ALA A 27 15.63 -12.50 -3.09
N ASP A 28 16.80 -12.08 -3.55
CA ASP A 28 17.61 -11.06 -2.89
C ASP A 28 17.21 -9.66 -3.42
N TRP A 29 17.71 -8.58 -2.82
CA TRP A 29 17.47 -7.21 -3.33
C TRP A 29 15.98 -6.79 -3.44
N VAL A 30 15.13 -7.27 -2.54
CA VAL A 30 13.69 -6.96 -2.52
C VAL A 30 13.39 -5.79 -1.58
N CYS A 31 12.86 -4.67 -2.08
CA CYS A 31 12.59 -3.49 -1.24
C CYS A 31 11.13 -3.35 -0.79
N ASN A 32 10.19 -4.07 -1.42
CA ASN A 32 8.76 -3.95 -1.11
C ASN A 32 8.01 -5.24 -1.53
N VAL A 33 6.93 -5.58 -0.84
CA VAL A 33 6.12 -6.79 -1.06
C VAL A 33 4.63 -6.50 -0.89
N ALA A 34 3.78 -7.19 -1.63
CA ALA A 34 2.34 -7.11 -1.52
C ALA A 34 1.67 -8.48 -1.77
N TRP A 35 0.88 -8.96 -0.81
CA TRP A 35 0.08 -10.17 -0.97
C TRP A 35 -1.10 -9.97 -1.92
N ALA A 36 -1.32 -10.90 -2.83
CA ALA A 36 -2.59 -11.00 -3.52
C ALA A 36 -3.69 -11.45 -2.55
N LYS A 37 -4.94 -11.18 -2.89
CA LYS A 37 -6.09 -11.56 -2.06
C LYS A 37 -6.09 -13.07 -1.87
N GLY A 38 -6.33 -13.55 -0.65
CA GLY A 38 -6.34 -14.98 -0.34
C GLY A 38 -4.96 -15.65 -0.27
N GLY A 39 -3.86 -14.89 -0.33
CA GLY A 39 -2.50 -15.42 -0.16
C GLY A 39 -2.03 -16.35 -1.28
N GLN A 40 -2.73 -16.38 -2.41
CA GLN A 40 -2.40 -17.25 -3.55
C GLN A 40 -1.16 -16.81 -4.33
N ALA A 41 -0.82 -15.52 -4.25
CA ALA A 41 0.31 -14.94 -4.94
C ALA A 41 0.96 -13.85 -4.11
N LEU A 42 2.24 -13.62 -4.36
CA LEU A 42 3.05 -12.58 -3.73
C LEU A 42 3.67 -11.71 -4.82
N LEU A 43 3.37 -10.41 -4.77
CA LEU A 43 4.03 -9.41 -5.58
C LEU A 43 5.21 -8.85 -4.81
N TYR A 44 6.32 -8.56 -5.49
CA TYR A 44 7.47 -7.96 -4.85
C TYR A 44 8.26 -7.07 -5.81
N VAL A 45 8.92 -6.05 -5.24
CA VAL A 45 9.71 -5.06 -5.97
C VAL A 45 11.19 -5.35 -5.79
N PHE A 46 11.88 -5.44 -6.92
CA PHE A 46 13.30 -5.71 -7.00
C PHE A 46 14.09 -4.42 -7.23
N THR A 47 15.26 -4.32 -6.60
CA THR A 47 16.18 -3.19 -6.79
C THR A 47 17.39 -3.57 -7.63
N ASP A 48 17.96 -2.60 -8.36
CA ASP A 48 19.25 -2.77 -9.01
C ASP A 48 20.42 -2.66 -8.01
N GLN A 49 21.66 -2.70 -8.52
CA GLN A 49 22.87 -2.56 -7.69
C GLN A 49 23.00 -1.18 -7.02
N LYS A 50 22.32 -0.15 -7.54
CA LYS A 50 22.25 1.20 -6.98
C LYS A 50 21.09 1.35 -5.99
N LYS A 51 20.44 0.24 -5.60
CA LYS A 51 19.25 0.20 -4.73
C LYS A 51 18.01 0.89 -5.34
N LYS A 52 18.00 1.14 -6.66
CA LYS A 52 16.85 1.72 -7.35
C LYS A 52 15.77 0.65 -7.53
N PRO A 53 14.54 0.84 -7.00
CA PRO A 53 13.41 -0.03 -7.29
C PRO A 53 13.00 0.10 -8.76
N TYR A 54 13.06 -0.97 -9.55
CA TYR A 54 12.83 -0.88 -11.00
C TYR A 54 12.01 -2.02 -11.61
N ARG A 55 11.85 -3.15 -10.93
CA ARG A 55 11.13 -4.30 -11.48
C ARG A 55 10.14 -4.87 -10.47
N ILE A 56 8.97 -5.27 -10.95
CA ILE A 56 7.91 -5.91 -10.16
C ILE A 56 7.71 -7.33 -10.66
N TYR A 57 7.76 -8.28 -9.73
CA TYR A 57 7.47 -9.69 -9.98
C TYR A 57 6.19 -10.11 -9.28
N CYS A 58 5.58 -11.17 -9.81
CA CYS A 58 4.48 -11.88 -9.19
C CYS A 58 4.82 -13.38 -9.10
N SER A 59 4.87 -13.90 -7.87
CA SER A 59 5.08 -15.32 -7.59
C SER A 59 3.76 -15.98 -7.22
N MET A 60 3.36 -17.02 -7.95
CA MET A 60 2.19 -17.84 -7.61
C MET A 60 2.62 -18.92 -6.61
N LEU A 61 2.29 -18.76 -5.32
CA LEU A 61 2.86 -19.59 -4.25
C LEU A 61 2.58 -21.10 -4.37
N ARG A 62 1.47 -21.46 -5.00
CA ARG A 62 1.07 -22.88 -5.20
C ARG A 62 1.57 -23.45 -6.53
N SER A 63 2.14 -22.61 -7.40
CA SER A 63 2.71 -23.06 -8.66
C SER A 63 4.20 -23.38 -8.51
N LYS A 64 4.69 -24.27 -9.38
CA LYS A 64 6.12 -24.52 -9.56
C LYS A 64 6.75 -23.61 -10.61
N ASP A 65 5.91 -22.86 -11.34
CA ASP A 65 6.33 -21.96 -12.41
C ASP A 65 7.32 -20.91 -11.90
N GLU A 66 7.96 -20.25 -12.84
CA GLU A 66 8.83 -19.11 -12.53
C GLU A 66 8.00 -17.88 -12.20
N ASP A 67 8.59 -16.99 -11.41
CA ASP A 67 7.96 -15.73 -11.03
C ASP A 67 7.80 -14.85 -12.28
N VAL A 68 6.61 -14.31 -12.48
CA VAL A 68 6.26 -13.55 -13.69
C VAL A 68 6.64 -12.09 -13.49
N THR A 69 7.42 -11.51 -14.40
CA THR A 69 7.66 -10.07 -14.42
C THR A 69 6.39 -9.34 -14.84
N LEU A 70 5.85 -8.49 -13.98
CA LEU A 70 4.67 -7.67 -14.27
C LEU A 70 5.04 -6.32 -14.90
N LEU A 71 6.13 -5.71 -14.43
CA LEU A 71 6.62 -4.42 -14.90
C LEU A 71 8.14 -4.35 -14.76
N GLU A 72 8.81 -3.72 -15.72
CA GLU A 72 10.23 -3.41 -15.67
C GLU A 72 10.48 -2.01 -16.25
N GLU A 73 11.12 -1.16 -15.45
CA GLU A 73 11.48 0.22 -15.82
C GLU A 73 13.00 0.36 -15.98
N PRO A 74 13.51 0.34 -17.23
CA PRO A 74 14.95 0.34 -17.49
C PRO A 74 15.59 1.71 -17.28
N GLU A 75 14.81 2.79 -17.30
CA GLU A 75 15.32 4.15 -17.18
C GLU A 75 15.85 4.45 -15.77
N GLU A 76 17.06 5.00 -15.67
CA GLU A 76 17.76 5.20 -14.40
C GLU A 76 17.03 6.17 -13.45
N ASN A 77 16.28 7.14 -13.98
CA ASN A 77 15.57 8.14 -13.17
C ASN A 77 14.12 7.75 -12.84
N VAL A 78 13.69 6.56 -13.27
CA VAL A 78 12.34 6.04 -13.06
C VAL A 78 12.35 4.99 -11.94
N HIS A 79 11.46 5.18 -10.98
CA HIS A 79 11.32 4.35 -9.80
C HIS A 79 9.94 3.69 -9.80
N VAL A 80 9.88 2.43 -9.35
CA VAL A 80 8.63 1.71 -9.19
C VAL A 80 8.34 1.38 -7.74
N ASN A 81 7.07 1.40 -7.34
CA ASN A 81 6.66 1.00 -6.01
C ASN A 81 5.29 0.31 -6.06
N ILE A 82 4.97 -0.49 -5.03
CA ILE A 82 3.68 -1.14 -4.88
C ILE A 82 3.08 -0.86 -3.51
N ARG A 83 1.76 -0.79 -3.46
CA ARG A 83 1.02 -0.63 -2.21
C ARG A 83 -0.34 -1.28 -2.32
N HIS A 84 -0.86 -1.85 -1.24
CA HIS A 84 -2.26 -2.24 -1.19
C HIS A 84 -3.18 -1.04 -1.11
N THR A 85 -4.31 -1.13 -1.80
CA THR A 85 -5.52 -0.41 -1.39
C THR A 85 -5.98 -0.93 -0.03
N LYS A 86 -6.58 -0.06 0.78
CA LYS A 86 -6.97 -0.41 2.15
C LYS A 86 -8.02 -1.51 2.27
N ASP A 87 -8.83 -1.72 1.22
CA ASP A 87 -9.79 -2.83 1.15
C ASP A 87 -9.18 -4.10 0.54
N PHE A 88 -7.87 -4.11 0.27
CA PHE A 88 -7.09 -5.21 -0.31
C PHE A 88 -7.64 -5.76 -1.63
N LYS A 89 -8.52 -5.01 -2.33
CA LYS A 89 -9.04 -5.44 -3.63
C LYS A 89 -8.04 -5.21 -4.75
N PHE A 90 -7.16 -4.22 -4.59
CA PHE A 90 -6.16 -3.87 -5.58
C PHE A 90 -4.78 -3.67 -4.94
N VAL A 91 -3.75 -3.95 -5.73
CA VAL A 91 -2.39 -3.46 -5.51
C VAL A 91 -2.18 -2.29 -6.46
N THR A 92 -1.92 -1.10 -5.93
CA THR A 92 -1.51 0.07 -6.72
C THR A 92 -0.03 -0.05 -7.06
N VAL A 93 0.31 0.21 -8.31
CA VAL A 93 1.69 0.32 -8.81
C VAL A 93 1.97 1.78 -9.14
N TYR A 94 2.97 2.36 -8.50
CA TYR A 94 3.43 3.72 -8.75
C TYR A 94 4.67 3.66 -9.63
N VAL A 95 4.66 4.40 -10.74
CA VAL A 95 5.82 4.62 -11.61
C VAL A 95 6.06 6.11 -11.65
N PHE A 96 7.20 6.57 -11.14
CA PHE A 96 7.45 7.99 -10.99
C PHE A 96 8.90 8.36 -11.28
N SER A 97 9.07 9.58 -11.76
CA SER A 97 10.35 10.23 -12.02
C SER A 97 10.30 11.69 -11.56
N THR A 98 11.33 12.46 -11.88
CA THR A 98 11.32 13.92 -11.69
C THR A 98 10.42 14.65 -12.70
N THR A 99 9.95 13.98 -13.76
CA THR A 99 9.19 14.60 -14.85
C THR A 99 7.76 14.10 -14.96
N TYR A 100 7.42 12.93 -14.40
CA TYR A 100 6.06 12.40 -14.46
C TYR A 100 5.72 11.49 -13.28
N SER A 101 4.44 11.19 -13.11
CA SER A 101 3.93 10.23 -12.14
C SER A 101 2.72 9.49 -12.68
N ASN A 102 2.81 8.16 -12.75
CA ASN A 102 1.76 7.27 -13.23
C ASN A 102 1.36 6.29 -12.14
N VAL A 103 0.08 5.96 -12.08
CA VAL A 103 -0.46 4.94 -11.16
C VAL A 103 -1.30 3.94 -11.93
N PHE A 104 -0.98 2.67 -11.70
CA PHE A 104 -1.70 1.52 -12.22
C PHE A 104 -2.38 0.75 -11.09
N LEU A 105 -3.41 -0.03 -11.43
CA LEU A 105 -4.02 -1.02 -10.56
C LEU A 105 -3.74 -2.42 -11.07
N ILE A 106 -3.42 -3.31 -10.14
CA ILE A 106 -3.44 -4.76 -10.31
C ILE A 106 -4.60 -5.30 -9.49
N ASN A 107 -5.43 -6.15 -10.08
CA ASN A 107 -6.50 -6.82 -9.35
C ASN A 107 -5.89 -7.85 -8.37
N ALA A 108 -6.16 -7.69 -7.07
CA ALA A 108 -5.59 -8.59 -6.08
C ALA A 108 -6.17 -10.01 -6.15
N THR A 109 -7.36 -10.23 -6.75
CA THR A 109 -7.88 -11.59 -6.97
C THR A 109 -7.26 -12.28 -8.18
N ASP A 110 -6.77 -11.51 -9.14
CA ASP A 110 -6.13 -12.02 -10.35
C ASP A 110 -4.94 -11.12 -10.74
N PRO A 111 -3.80 -11.26 -10.04
CA PRO A 111 -2.67 -10.36 -10.25
C PRO A 111 -2.03 -10.47 -11.64
N LEU A 112 -2.27 -11.59 -12.34
CA LEU A 112 -1.76 -11.83 -13.69
C LEU A 112 -2.67 -11.26 -14.78
N SER A 113 -3.82 -10.66 -14.41
CA SER A 113 -4.71 -9.97 -15.37
C SER A 113 -4.06 -8.73 -16.01
N GLY A 114 -2.92 -8.29 -15.50
CA GLY A 114 -2.16 -7.14 -16.00
C GLY A 114 -2.44 -5.84 -15.25
N LEU A 115 -1.69 -4.81 -15.63
CA LEU A 115 -1.76 -3.47 -15.05
C LEU A 115 -2.79 -2.62 -15.78
N THR A 116 -3.68 -1.96 -15.03
CA THR A 116 -4.63 -0.98 -15.57
C THR A 116 -4.19 0.43 -15.18
N LEU A 117 -3.81 1.27 -16.14
CA LEU A 117 -3.50 2.68 -15.88
C LEU A 117 -4.77 3.40 -15.39
N VAL A 118 -4.67 4.08 -14.24
CA VAL A 118 -5.80 4.81 -13.65
C VAL A 118 -5.52 6.30 -13.49
N TRP A 119 -4.26 6.70 -13.40
CA TRP A 119 -3.89 8.11 -13.28
C TRP A 119 -2.52 8.37 -13.87
N GLU A 120 -2.37 9.50 -14.53
CA GLU A 120 -1.13 9.99 -15.14
C GLU A 120 -0.98 11.49 -14.85
N CYS A 121 0.26 11.94 -14.68
CA CYS A 121 0.58 13.33 -14.45
C CYS A 121 1.88 13.69 -15.18
N GLU A 122 1.81 14.70 -16.05
CA GLU A 122 2.96 15.27 -16.79
C GLU A 122 3.82 16.21 -15.90
N ALA A 123 3.92 15.88 -14.62
CA ALA A 123 4.82 16.48 -13.65
C ALA A 123 5.08 15.46 -12.53
N SER A 124 6.21 15.61 -11.83
CA SER A 124 6.43 14.82 -10.61
C SER A 124 5.44 15.27 -9.55
N ALA A 125 4.55 14.37 -9.13
CA ALA A 125 3.51 14.64 -8.16
C ALA A 125 3.37 13.47 -7.21
N HIS A 126 3.32 13.77 -5.92
CA HIS A 126 2.99 12.78 -4.92
C HIS A 126 1.52 12.39 -5.08
N CYS A 127 1.24 11.10 -5.14
CA CYS A 127 -0.11 10.59 -5.24
C CYS A 127 -0.28 9.30 -4.45
N ILE A 128 -1.49 9.10 -3.96
CA ILE A 128 -1.97 7.85 -3.36
C ILE A 128 -3.33 7.56 -3.97
N ILE A 129 -3.55 6.33 -4.43
CA ILE A 129 -4.87 5.86 -4.88
C ILE A 129 -5.42 4.86 -3.89
N GLU A 130 -6.67 5.06 -3.48
CA GLU A 130 -7.44 4.14 -2.67
C GLU A 130 -8.69 3.71 -3.41
N HIS A 131 -9.15 2.49 -3.12
CA HIS A 131 -10.42 1.98 -3.62
C HIS A 131 -11.41 1.82 -2.48
N HIS A 132 -12.65 2.27 -2.69
CA HIS A 132 -13.75 2.04 -1.77
C HIS A 132 -15.09 2.05 -2.51
N GLN A 133 -15.91 1.01 -2.28
CA GLN A 133 -17.28 0.89 -2.80
C GLN A 133 -17.44 1.21 -4.30
N GLY A 134 -16.53 0.74 -5.15
CA GLY A 134 -16.62 0.95 -6.61
C GLY A 134 -16.13 2.31 -7.09
N TYR A 135 -15.50 3.09 -6.21
CA TYR A 135 -14.83 4.35 -6.53
C TYR A 135 -13.35 4.27 -6.23
N LEU A 136 -12.57 5.04 -7.00
CA LEU A 136 -11.19 5.37 -6.72
C LEU A 136 -11.12 6.76 -6.12
N TYR A 137 -10.29 6.91 -5.11
CA TYR A 137 -9.97 8.17 -4.44
C TYR A 137 -8.50 8.44 -4.67
N LEU A 138 -8.21 9.56 -5.33
CA LEU A 138 -6.87 10.05 -5.57
C LEU A 138 -6.56 11.15 -4.57
N PHE A 139 -5.51 10.97 -3.80
CA PHE A 139 -4.95 12.00 -2.95
C PHE A 139 -3.63 12.47 -3.56
N THR A 140 -3.53 13.74 -3.98
CA THR A 140 -2.36 14.23 -4.74
C THR A 140 -2.07 15.71 -4.52
N ASN A 141 -0.84 16.13 -4.79
CA ASN A 141 -0.43 17.54 -4.91
C ASN A 141 -0.11 17.94 -6.36
N ALA A 142 -0.61 17.19 -7.35
CA ALA A 142 -0.42 17.51 -8.76
C ALA A 142 -0.90 18.92 -9.11
N ASN A 143 -0.28 19.53 -10.13
CA ASN A 143 -0.64 20.87 -10.57
C ASN A 143 -2.13 20.97 -10.87
N LYS A 144 -2.76 22.03 -10.36
CA LYS A 144 -4.17 22.34 -10.60
C LYS A 144 -4.24 23.47 -11.62
N GLU A 145 -4.92 23.24 -12.74
CA GLU A 145 -5.07 24.25 -13.80
C GLU A 145 -3.72 24.84 -14.28
N GLY A 146 -2.68 24.00 -14.33
CA GLY A 146 -1.32 24.41 -14.72
C GLY A 146 -0.52 25.12 -13.63
N GLN A 147 -1.07 25.29 -12.43
CA GLN A 147 -0.38 25.92 -11.30
C GLN A 147 0.08 24.88 -10.27
N SER A 148 1.32 25.02 -9.81
CA SER A 148 1.83 24.25 -8.68
C SER A 148 1.10 24.64 -7.41
N VAL A 149 0.76 23.64 -6.59
CA VAL A 149 0.06 23.82 -5.33
C VAL A 149 0.91 23.28 -4.18
N ASN A 150 0.91 24.01 -3.06
CA ASN A 150 1.65 23.62 -1.84
C ASN A 150 0.81 22.77 -0.88
N TYR A 151 -0.31 22.23 -1.34
CA TYR A 151 -1.23 21.43 -0.55
C TYR A 151 -1.68 20.21 -1.37
N HIS A 152 -1.98 19.13 -0.68
CA HIS A 152 -2.64 17.98 -1.30
C HIS A 152 -4.15 18.18 -1.30
N TYR A 153 -4.81 17.57 -2.28
CA TYR A 153 -6.26 17.57 -2.42
C TYR A 153 -6.74 16.19 -2.86
N ILE A 154 -8.05 15.98 -2.78
CA ILE A 154 -8.68 14.71 -3.12
C ILE A 154 -9.56 14.86 -4.34
N LEU A 155 -9.44 13.88 -5.24
CA LEU A 155 -10.35 13.66 -6.33
C LEU A 155 -10.95 12.25 -6.21
N ARG A 156 -12.10 12.05 -6.83
CA ARG A 156 -12.75 10.74 -6.94
C ARG A 156 -13.13 10.43 -8.39
N SER A 157 -13.20 9.15 -8.71
CA SER A 157 -13.67 8.64 -10.00
C SER A 157 -14.29 7.25 -9.86
N PRO A 158 -15.38 6.89 -10.56
CA PRO A 158 -15.91 5.52 -10.56
C PRO A 158 -14.87 4.53 -11.09
N LEU A 159 -14.70 3.36 -10.47
CA LEU A 159 -13.70 2.35 -10.87
C LEU A 159 -13.79 2.02 -12.37
N HIS A 160 -15.00 1.79 -12.87
CA HIS A 160 -15.30 1.48 -14.27
C HIS A 160 -15.62 2.74 -15.10
N SER A 161 -14.70 3.71 -15.10
CA SER A 161 -14.78 4.91 -15.94
C SER A 161 -14.04 4.68 -17.26
N SER A 162 -14.50 5.31 -18.35
CA SER A 162 -13.80 5.32 -19.64
C SER A 162 -12.47 6.08 -19.54
N SER A 163 -11.46 5.65 -20.28
CA SER A 163 -10.20 6.39 -20.45
C SER A 163 -10.38 7.50 -21.51
N PRO A 164 -9.96 8.76 -21.27
CA PRO A 164 -9.31 9.27 -20.06
C PRO A 164 -10.28 9.39 -18.88
N ARG A 165 -9.82 8.98 -17.70
CA ARG A 165 -10.61 8.92 -16.48
C ARG A 165 -10.98 10.33 -16.02
N LYS A 166 -12.28 10.59 -15.86
CA LYS A 166 -12.76 11.85 -15.27
C LYS A 166 -12.59 11.82 -13.76
N TRP A 167 -11.87 12.80 -13.23
CA TRP A 167 -11.65 12.99 -11.80
C TRP A 167 -12.41 14.23 -11.31
N GLU A 168 -13.16 14.07 -10.23
CA GLU A 168 -14.00 15.14 -9.68
C GLU A 168 -13.71 15.33 -8.20
N MET A 169 -13.73 16.57 -7.71
CA MET A 169 -13.62 16.81 -6.27
C MET A 169 -14.82 16.17 -5.57
N PRO A 170 -14.61 15.27 -4.59
CA PRO A 170 -15.74 14.70 -3.88
C PRO A 170 -16.50 15.82 -3.16
N ASN A 171 -17.78 15.62 -2.88
CA ASN A 171 -18.58 16.49 -2.00
C ASN A 171 -18.14 16.33 -0.51
N ALA A 172 -16.85 16.11 -0.27
CA ALA A 172 -16.24 15.80 1.00
C ALA A 172 -15.07 16.77 1.23
N VAL A 173 -15.10 17.54 2.31
CA VAL A 173 -13.94 18.26 2.83
C VAL A 173 -13.08 17.25 3.58
N VAL A 174 -11.78 17.21 3.33
CA VAL A 174 -10.85 16.30 4.00
C VAL A 174 -9.75 17.12 4.65
N ASP A 175 -9.59 16.97 5.97
CA ASP A 175 -8.41 17.42 6.70
C ASP A 175 -7.26 16.50 6.32
N TYR A 176 -6.14 17.06 5.87
CA TYR A 176 -4.93 16.29 5.68
C TYR A 176 -3.83 16.84 6.56
N ASN A 177 -3.48 16.07 7.59
CA ASN A 177 -2.40 16.47 8.46
C ASN A 177 -1.06 16.00 7.89
N LEU A 178 -0.35 16.94 7.27
CA LEU A 178 0.98 16.73 6.67
C LEU A 178 1.99 16.11 7.64
N SER A 179 1.85 16.32 8.95
CA SER A 179 2.83 15.83 9.94
C SER A 179 2.75 14.33 10.22
N ASN A 180 1.60 13.69 9.96
CA ASN A 180 1.38 12.29 10.32
C ASN A 180 0.79 11.43 9.18
N GLY A 181 0.58 12.02 8.00
CA GLY A 181 0.05 11.31 6.82
C GLY A 181 -1.37 10.79 6.99
N LYS A 182 -2.10 11.26 8.01
CA LYS A 182 -3.51 10.91 8.23
C LYS A 182 -4.40 11.91 7.53
N PHE A 183 -5.51 11.39 7.04
CA PHE A 183 -6.60 12.20 6.51
C PHE A 183 -7.89 11.92 7.29
N GLU A 184 -8.68 12.96 7.48
CA GLU A 184 -9.96 12.90 8.18
C GLU A 184 -11.02 13.60 7.33
N ILE A 185 -12.16 12.95 7.08
CA ILE A 185 -13.21 13.54 6.26
C ILE A 185 -14.05 14.49 7.15
N ILE A 186 -13.85 15.80 7.02
CA ILE A 186 -14.44 16.83 7.88
C ILE A 186 -15.90 17.15 7.50
N GLN A 187 -16.28 17.11 6.22
CA GLN A 187 -17.61 17.59 5.83
C GLN A 187 -18.16 16.90 4.60
N GLN A 188 -19.15 16.02 4.77
CA GLN A 188 -20.06 15.63 3.69
C GLN A 188 -21.42 16.28 3.93
N GLN A 189 -21.65 17.42 3.29
CA GLN A 189 -23.00 17.95 3.16
C GLN A 189 -23.76 17.06 2.17
N ASN A 190 -24.75 16.34 2.70
CA ASN A 190 -25.87 15.67 2.03
C ASN A 190 -25.71 14.25 1.47
N LEU A 191 -24.81 13.41 1.99
CA LEU A 191 -24.80 11.98 1.59
C LEU A 191 -24.77 10.94 2.71
N LEU A 192 -24.92 11.32 3.98
CA LEU A 192 -25.09 10.35 5.05
C LEU A 192 -26.37 10.56 5.83
N GLN A 193 -27.46 10.04 5.27
CA GLN A 193 -28.36 9.28 6.11
C GLN A 193 -27.73 7.87 6.22
N GLU A 194 -27.19 7.61 7.40
CA GLU A 194 -26.67 6.34 7.92
C GLU A 194 -25.30 5.80 7.40
N ARG A 195 -24.33 5.81 8.34
CA ARG A 195 -23.23 4.82 8.53
C ARG A 195 -21.94 4.95 7.71
N THR A 196 -21.16 6.02 7.93
CA THR A 196 -19.70 5.93 7.70
C THR A 196 -18.94 6.70 8.77
N CYS A 197 -18.53 5.98 9.82
CA CYS A 197 -17.56 6.44 10.80
C CYS A 197 -16.18 5.85 10.43
N VAL A 198 -15.32 6.76 10.01
CA VAL A 198 -13.85 6.80 9.87
C VAL A 198 -13.05 5.58 10.41
N LEU A 199 -12.21 4.98 9.54
CA LEU A 199 -11.38 3.79 9.81
C LEU A 199 -9.89 4.09 9.51
N TYR A 200 -9.04 4.74 10.35
CA TYR A 200 -7.58 4.79 10.03
C TYR A 200 -6.62 4.73 11.23
N GLY A 201 -5.69 3.76 11.16
CA GLY A 201 -4.50 3.58 12.01
C GLY A 201 -3.24 4.28 11.48
N THR A 202 -2.20 4.32 12.32
CA THR A 202 -0.92 5.05 12.20
C THR A 202 0.15 4.33 11.37
N ALA A 203 0.91 5.07 10.56
CA ALA A 203 2.23 4.63 10.11
C ALA A 203 3.28 4.97 11.19
N PHE A 204 4.11 4.00 11.59
CA PHE A 204 5.17 4.17 12.58
C PHE A 204 6.34 4.99 12.01
N VAL A 205 6.79 5.98 12.77
CA VAL A 205 8.14 6.58 12.68
C VAL A 205 8.88 6.19 13.97
N GLY A 206 10.17 5.86 13.87
CA GLY A 206 11.00 5.27 14.94
C GLY A 206 11.12 6.10 16.25
N PRO A 207 11.83 5.55 17.24
CA PRO A 207 11.65 5.93 18.64
C PRO A 207 12.28 7.28 18.96
N THR A 208 11.48 8.20 19.48
CA THR A 208 11.96 9.28 20.35
C THR A 208 11.62 8.90 21.79
N ILE A 209 12.66 8.82 22.59
CA ILE A 209 12.61 8.67 24.05
C ILE A 209 11.83 9.87 24.59
N ASP A 210 10.76 9.68 25.39
CA ASP A 210 10.75 10.13 26.78
C ASP A 210 9.48 9.82 27.58
N ASN A 211 9.66 9.97 28.89
CA ASN A 211 8.86 9.58 30.04
C ASN A 211 7.43 10.18 30.21
N LYS A 212 6.61 9.39 30.92
CA LYS A 212 5.60 9.74 31.95
C LYS A 212 4.41 10.69 31.62
N SER A 213 3.23 10.07 31.76
CA SER A 213 2.15 10.38 32.74
C SER A 213 0.80 10.93 32.27
N ASN A 214 -0.23 10.24 32.79
CA ASN A 214 -1.58 10.65 33.23
C ASN A 214 -2.75 10.88 32.24
N SER A 215 -3.61 9.86 32.24
CA SER A 215 -5.07 9.83 32.42
C SER A 215 -5.93 11.06 32.09
N ASN A 216 -6.98 10.85 31.29
CA ASN A 216 -8.36 10.92 31.77
C ASN A 216 -9.38 10.29 30.80
N ASN A 217 -10.30 9.52 31.38
CA ASN A 217 -11.45 8.86 30.76
C ASN A 217 -12.56 9.85 30.40
N TYR A 218 -13.16 9.69 29.21
CA TYR A 218 -14.55 10.06 28.94
C TYR A 218 -15.15 9.18 27.83
N GLY A 219 -16.26 8.51 28.15
CA GLY A 219 -17.35 8.20 27.21
C GLY A 219 -17.26 6.89 26.41
N GLU A 220 -17.84 5.80 26.96
CA GLU A 220 -18.27 4.64 26.18
C GLU A 220 -19.27 5.05 25.09
N SER A 221 -18.89 4.89 23.82
CA SER A 221 -19.83 4.81 22.70
C SER A 221 -19.57 3.53 21.92
N LYS A 222 -20.66 2.85 21.60
CA LYS A 222 -20.75 1.46 21.13
C LYS A 222 -19.88 1.18 19.90
N SER A 223 -19.11 0.11 20.03
CA SER A 223 -18.39 -0.72 19.07
C SER A 223 -18.45 -0.31 17.58
N TRP A 224 -17.32 0.21 17.14
CA TRP A 224 -16.65 -0.14 15.89
C TRP A 224 -17.10 -1.50 15.34
N ASN A 225 -17.48 -1.56 14.06
CA ASN A 225 -17.40 -2.84 13.35
C ASN A 225 -15.93 -3.20 13.30
N ASP A 226 -15.58 -4.13 14.18
CA ASP A 226 -14.24 -4.57 14.42
C ASP A 226 -13.74 -5.25 13.15
N LEU A 227 -12.63 -4.76 12.57
CA LEU A 227 -11.98 -5.44 11.46
C LEU A 227 -11.54 -6.87 11.87
N SER A 228 -11.53 -7.18 13.18
CA SER A 228 -11.44 -8.53 13.74
C SER A 228 -12.51 -9.50 13.22
N GLU A 229 -13.66 -9.01 12.73
CA GLU A 229 -14.72 -9.88 12.20
C GLU A 229 -14.33 -10.60 10.90
N PHE A 230 -13.38 -10.04 10.14
CA PHE A 230 -12.97 -10.58 8.84
C PHE A 230 -11.52 -11.02 8.79
N TYR A 231 -10.65 -10.40 9.60
CA TYR A 231 -9.22 -10.65 9.58
C TYR A 231 -8.62 -10.56 10.98
N VAL A 232 -7.78 -11.54 11.30
CA VAL A 232 -6.94 -11.54 12.48
C VAL A 232 -5.56 -11.01 12.10
N CYS A 233 -5.07 -10.06 12.90
CA CYS A 233 -3.71 -9.55 12.79
C CYS A 233 -2.97 -9.92 14.08
N GLU A 234 -1.96 -10.78 13.96
CA GLU A 234 -1.09 -11.17 15.06
C GLU A 234 0.29 -10.55 14.89
N ASN A 235 0.82 -10.00 15.97
CA ASN A 235 2.19 -9.52 16.01
C ASN A 235 3.01 -10.42 16.92
N HIS A 236 4.01 -11.08 16.34
CA HIS A 236 4.95 -11.95 17.03
C HIS A 236 6.33 -11.32 17.02
N GLN A 237 7.09 -11.49 18.11
CA GLN A 237 8.54 -11.30 18.05
C GLN A 237 9.18 -12.65 17.82
N VAL A 238 9.79 -12.83 16.65
CA VAL A 238 10.50 -14.05 16.28
C VAL A 238 12.00 -13.80 16.27
N VAL A 239 12.77 -14.79 16.69
CA VAL A 239 14.23 -14.72 16.69
C VAL A 239 14.73 -15.26 15.35
N SER A 240 15.46 -14.45 14.59
CA SER A 240 16.13 -14.88 13.36
C SER A 240 17.31 -15.81 13.66
N SER A 241 17.84 -16.47 12.62
CA SER A 241 18.92 -17.46 12.75
C SER A 241 20.23 -16.89 13.31
N ASP A 242 20.42 -15.58 13.24
CA ASP A 242 21.55 -14.83 13.82
C ASP A 242 21.25 -14.27 15.23
N GLY A 243 20.11 -14.65 15.85
CA GLY A 243 19.75 -14.25 17.20
C GLY A 243 19.06 -12.89 17.32
N VAL A 244 18.79 -12.20 16.21
CA VAL A 244 18.11 -10.89 16.22
C VAL A 244 16.60 -11.07 16.36
N LYS A 245 15.96 -10.26 17.21
CA LYS A 245 14.49 -10.25 17.33
C LYS A 245 13.90 -9.42 16.18
N VAL A 246 13.05 -10.05 15.37
CA VAL A 246 12.37 -9.43 14.23
C VAL A 246 10.86 -9.46 14.50
N GLY A 247 10.20 -8.33 14.24
CA GLY A 247 8.74 -8.26 14.27
C GLY A 247 8.14 -9.04 13.09
N LEU A 248 7.28 -10.00 13.39
CA LEU A 248 6.50 -10.75 12.42
C LEU A 248 5.03 -10.35 12.58
N THR A 249 4.50 -9.65 11.59
CA THR A 249 3.07 -9.35 11.49
C THR A 249 2.43 -10.40 10.59
N ILE A 250 1.50 -11.16 11.16
CA ILE A 250 0.72 -12.17 10.47
C ILE A 250 -0.68 -11.61 10.31
N VAL A 251 -1.12 -11.42 9.07
CA VAL A 251 -2.50 -11.03 8.75
C VAL A 251 -3.15 -12.20 8.03
N TYR A 252 -4.24 -12.71 8.59
CA TYR A 252 -5.01 -13.80 7.99
C TYR A 252 -6.49 -13.50 8.09
N SER A 253 -7.27 -13.91 7.10
CA SER A 253 -8.73 -13.83 7.18
C SER A 253 -9.27 -14.98 8.01
N HIS A 254 -10.44 -14.81 8.61
CA HIS A 254 -11.29 -15.96 8.93
C HIS A 254 -11.72 -16.68 7.64
#